data_AF-A0A9E2FM36-F1
#
_entry.id   AF-A0A9E2FM36-F1
#
_cell.length_a   1.000
_cell.length_b   1.000
_cell.length_c   1.000
_cell.angle_alpha   90.00
_cell.angle_beta   90.00
_cell.angle_gamma   90.00
#
_symmetry.space_group_name_H-M   'P 1'
#
loop_
_entity.id
_entity.type
_entity.pdbx_description
1 polymer ?
#
loop_
_entity_poly.entity_id
_entity_poly.type
_entity_poly.pdbx_seq_one_letter_code
_entity_poly.pdbx_strand_id
1 'polypeptide(L)'
;MNKTPDVTLENRQMKLVMTSDGIAKSLLFKPTNTECLIQGKRVPISTITEPRPYQNEIKLAYPNKRTTFKSNAIRKEGDKLIISYELIPWEATVSVKIAADYIAFTLEAFNLTEDYGIAMTEPPISEMWFLRLPIRDLGHWGDWLNVIWNDEVAVNVLAAEPCANADSEEGEGYRILQAGSDEKVKLAGVTAALITCAKNELLDKIAIVEEDYGMPHGVASRRHDLYNASYYWTYT
;
A
#
# COMPACT_ATOMS: atom_id res chain seq x y z
N MET A 1 -16.19 5.95 -26.36
CA MET A 1 -15.40 6.29 -25.16
C MET A 1 -14.04 5.62 -25.29
N ASN A 2 -12.96 6.38 -25.41
CA ASN A 2 -11.61 5.79 -25.38
C ASN A 2 -11.38 5.26 -23.96
N LYS A 3 -11.19 3.95 -23.84
CA LYS A 3 -10.91 3.31 -22.57
C LYS A 3 -9.49 3.70 -22.17
N THR A 4 -9.33 4.46 -21.08
CA THR A 4 -8.01 4.75 -20.52
C THR A 4 -7.31 3.41 -20.28
N PRO A 5 -6.06 3.24 -20.74
CA PRO A 5 -5.36 1.96 -20.64
C PRO A 5 -5.11 1.59 -19.18
N ASP A 6 -5.11 0.29 -18.89
CA ASP A 6 -4.67 -0.23 -17.59
C ASP A 6 -3.21 0.16 -17.32
N VAL A 7 -2.90 0.45 -16.06
CA VAL A 7 -1.54 0.75 -15.63
C VAL A 7 -0.82 -0.55 -15.29
N THR A 8 0.37 -0.73 -15.85
CA THR A 8 1.24 -1.88 -15.56
C THR A 8 2.56 -1.40 -14.97
N LEU A 9 2.94 -1.97 -13.83
CA LEU A 9 4.24 -1.81 -13.19
C LEU A 9 4.93 -3.17 -13.16
N GLU A 10 6.15 -3.26 -13.68
CA GLU A 10 6.80 -4.54 -13.89
C GLU A 10 8.31 -4.44 -13.64
N ASN A 11 8.86 -5.43 -12.94
CA ASN A 11 10.30 -5.64 -12.82
C ASN A 11 10.67 -7.08 -13.19
N ARG A 12 11.84 -7.56 -12.76
CA ARG A 12 12.28 -8.93 -13.05
C ARG A 12 11.40 -9.99 -12.39
N GLN A 13 10.91 -9.72 -11.17
CA GLN A 13 10.21 -10.68 -10.32
C GLN A 13 8.70 -10.65 -10.49
N MET A 14 8.12 -9.47 -10.68
CA MET A 14 6.67 -9.28 -10.59
C MET A 14 6.11 -8.37 -11.68
N LYS A 15 4.82 -8.53 -11.93
CA LYS A 15 4.01 -7.65 -12.76
C LYS A 15 2.71 -7.30 -12.03
N LEU A 16 2.56 -6.05 -11.62
CA LEU A 16 1.35 -5.48 -11.04
C LEU A 16 0.55 -4.77 -12.14
N VAL A 17 -0.74 -5.12 -12.26
CA VAL A 17 -1.68 -4.48 -13.18
C VAL A 17 -2.81 -3.87 -12.37
N MET A 18 -3.11 -2.61 -12.65
CA MET A 18 -4.22 -1.84 -12.08
C MET A 18 -5.10 -1.39 -13.24
N THR A 19 -6.41 -1.58 -13.12
CA THR A 19 -7.34 -1.04 -14.12
C THR A 19 -7.40 0.48 -14.02
N SER A 20 -7.69 1.15 -15.13
CA SER A 20 -7.80 2.61 -15.15
C SER A 20 -8.91 3.19 -14.27
N ASP A 21 -9.88 2.37 -13.82
CA ASP A 21 -10.90 2.74 -12.83
C ASP A 21 -10.44 2.54 -11.37
N GLY A 22 -9.13 2.36 -11.14
CA GLY A 22 -8.53 2.35 -9.81
C GLY A 22 -8.68 1.02 -9.06
N ILE A 23 -8.82 -0.12 -9.75
CA ILE A 23 -8.96 -1.45 -9.12
C ILE A 23 -7.66 -2.26 -9.29
N ALA A 24 -7.24 -2.96 -8.25
CA ALA A 24 -6.15 -3.94 -8.33
C ALA A 24 -6.61 -5.14 -9.17
N LYS A 25 -5.93 -5.41 -10.29
CA LYS A 25 -6.36 -6.42 -11.28
C LYS A 25 -5.57 -7.71 -11.22
N SER A 26 -4.25 -7.62 -11.18
CA SER A 26 -3.35 -8.78 -11.21
C SER A 26 -2.02 -8.43 -10.56
N LEU A 27 -1.45 -9.38 -9.84
CA LEU A 27 -0.08 -9.35 -9.34
C LEU A 27 0.53 -10.71 -9.66
N LEU A 28 1.31 -10.75 -10.74
CA LEU A 28 1.90 -11.98 -11.23
C LEU A 28 3.32 -12.11 -10.70
N PHE A 29 3.62 -13.21 -10.02
CA PHE A 29 4.99 -13.65 -9.80
C PHE A 29 5.51 -14.31 -11.08
N LYS A 30 6.40 -13.60 -11.78
CA LYS A 30 6.83 -13.92 -13.15
C LYS A 30 7.56 -15.26 -13.28
N PRO A 31 8.48 -15.65 -12.38
CA PRO A 31 9.24 -16.91 -12.51
C PRO A 31 8.37 -18.16 -12.64
N THR A 32 7.24 -18.21 -11.95
CA THR A 32 6.32 -19.37 -11.96
C THR A 32 4.98 -19.05 -12.64
N ASN A 33 4.80 -17.82 -13.13
CA ASN A 33 3.53 -17.32 -13.65
C ASN A 33 2.36 -17.48 -12.64
N THR A 34 2.66 -17.35 -11.35
CA THR A 34 1.67 -17.49 -10.27
C THR A 34 0.93 -16.18 -10.06
N GLU A 35 -0.38 -16.17 -10.26
CA GLU A 35 -1.24 -15.05 -9.87
C GLU A 35 -1.36 -15.01 -8.35
N CYS A 36 -1.12 -13.83 -7.78
CA CYS A 36 -1.12 -13.61 -6.33
C CYS A 36 -2.39 -12.87 -5.86
N LEU A 37 -3.10 -12.15 -6.72
CA LEU A 37 -4.37 -11.52 -6.33
C LEU A 37 -5.53 -12.49 -6.46
N ILE A 38 -6.49 -12.38 -5.54
CA ILE A 38 -7.78 -13.07 -5.71
C ILE A 38 -8.52 -12.48 -6.91
N GLN A 39 -9.03 -13.36 -7.77
CA GLN A 39 -9.74 -12.95 -8.97
C GLN A 39 -11.22 -12.67 -8.69
N GLY A 40 -11.82 -11.76 -9.46
CA GLY A 40 -13.25 -11.42 -9.35
C GLY A 40 -13.63 -10.50 -8.18
N LYS A 41 -12.68 -10.13 -7.30
CA LYS A 41 -12.90 -9.10 -6.27
C LYS A 41 -12.48 -7.73 -6.80
N ARG A 42 -13.31 -6.71 -6.59
CA ARG A 42 -13.04 -5.33 -7.01
C ARG A 42 -12.54 -4.51 -5.84
N VAL A 43 -11.27 -4.70 -5.47
CA VAL A 43 -10.63 -3.92 -4.40
C VAL A 43 -9.98 -2.68 -4.98
N PRO A 44 -10.34 -1.47 -4.52
CA PRO A 44 -9.72 -0.25 -4.99
C PRO A 44 -8.26 -0.20 -4.54
N ILE A 45 -7.37 0.19 -5.45
CA ILE A 45 -5.93 0.26 -5.20
C ILE A 45 -5.59 1.27 -4.09
N SER A 46 -6.46 2.27 -3.90
CA SER A 46 -6.26 3.30 -2.89
C SER A 46 -7.57 3.77 -2.28
N THR A 47 -7.49 4.24 -1.04
CA THR A 47 -8.57 4.91 -0.32
C THR A 47 -8.06 6.14 0.41
N ILE A 48 -8.93 7.15 0.55
CA ILE A 48 -8.72 8.35 1.37
C ILE A 48 -9.82 8.40 2.42
N THR A 49 -9.47 8.71 3.66
CA THR A 49 -10.42 8.88 4.77
C THR A 49 -10.40 10.31 5.28
N GLU A 50 -11.57 10.96 5.27
CA GLU A 50 -11.76 12.34 5.71
C GLU A 50 -12.66 12.39 6.96
N PRO A 51 -12.32 13.21 7.98
CA PRO A 51 -13.22 13.49 9.09
C PRO A 51 -14.32 14.47 8.64
N ARG A 52 -15.59 14.06 8.70
CA ARG A 52 -16.74 14.89 8.30
C ARG A 52 -17.74 15.06 9.45
N PRO A 53 -18.40 16.22 9.60
CA PRO A 53 -18.32 17.42 8.75
C PRO A 53 -17.05 18.25 9.01
N TYR A 54 -16.59 19.06 8.05
CA TYR A 54 -15.36 19.85 8.18
C TYR A 54 -15.52 21.08 9.08
N GLN A 55 -16.66 21.74 8.98
CA GLN A 55 -16.96 23.01 9.65
C GLN A 55 -17.15 22.81 11.14
N ASN A 56 -16.37 23.54 11.93
CA ASN A 56 -16.39 23.41 13.40
C ASN A 56 -17.77 23.71 14.00
N GLU A 57 -18.50 24.69 13.46
CA GLU A 57 -19.87 24.99 13.91
C GLU A 57 -20.83 23.82 13.67
N ILE A 58 -20.71 23.13 12.54
CA ILE A 58 -21.51 21.94 12.24
C ILE A 58 -21.08 20.76 13.12
N LYS A 59 -19.78 20.62 13.44
CA LYS A 59 -19.27 19.59 14.37
C LYS A 59 -19.86 19.71 15.78
N LEU A 60 -20.37 20.87 16.19
CA LEU A 60 -21.07 21.03 17.48
C LEU A 60 -22.48 20.42 17.47
N ALA A 61 -23.12 20.38 16.29
CA ALA A 61 -24.49 19.90 16.13
C ALA A 61 -24.56 18.46 15.58
N TYR A 62 -23.51 17.98 14.92
CA TYR A 62 -23.50 16.67 14.25
C TYR A 62 -22.26 15.84 14.61
N PRO A 63 -22.40 14.51 14.71
CA PRO A 63 -21.27 13.61 14.96
C PRO A 63 -20.20 13.73 13.87
N ASN A 64 -18.94 13.83 14.30
CA ASN A 64 -17.81 13.71 13.38
C ASN A 64 -17.63 12.23 12.99
N LYS A 65 -18.05 11.88 11.78
CA LYS A 65 -17.94 10.54 11.20
C LYS A 65 -16.88 10.54 10.11
N ARG A 66 -15.89 9.66 10.27
CA ARG A 66 -14.89 9.36 9.23
C ARG A 66 -15.59 8.76 8.01
N THR A 67 -15.29 9.29 6.83
CA THR A 67 -15.82 8.79 5.56
C THR A 67 -14.65 8.40 4.67
N THR A 68 -14.69 7.18 4.14
CA THR A 68 -13.64 6.66 3.25
C THR A 68 -14.13 6.67 1.81
N PHE A 69 -13.34 7.29 0.94
CA PHE A 69 -13.56 7.39 -0.50
C PHE A 69 -12.60 6.46 -1.23
N LYS A 70 -13.12 5.73 -2.23
CA LYS A 70 -12.35 4.79 -3.03
C LYS A 70 -11.76 5.47 -4.25
N SER A 71 -10.59 5.00 -4.68
CA SER A 71 -10.04 5.39 -5.98
C SER A 71 -11.01 5.02 -7.10
N ASN A 72 -11.28 5.95 -8.01
CA ASN A 72 -12.16 5.77 -9.17
C ASN A 72 -11.43 5.96 -10.51
N ALA A 73 -10.21 6.48 -10.48
CA ALA A 73 -9.35 6.61 -11.63
C ALA A 73 -7.88 6.47 -11.23
N ILE A 74 -7.09 5.84 -12.09
CA ILE A 74 -5.64 5.83 -11.99
C ILE A 74 -5.01 6.01 -13.36
N ARG A 75 -3.98 6.82 -13.42
CA ARG A 75 -3.15 7.00 -14.61
C ARG A 75 -1.68 7.05 -14.22
N LYS A 76 -0.82 6.65 -15.15
CA LYS A 76 0.63 6.73 -14.99
C LYS A 76 1.18 7.89 -15.82
N GLU A 77 1.93 8.76 -15.18
CA GLU A 77 2.60 9.91 -15.79
C GLU A 77 4.09 9.82 -15.45
N GLY A 78 4.90 9.35 -16.41
CA GLY A 78 6.32 9.10 -16.15
C GLY A 78 6.51 8.03 -15.07
N ASP A 79 7.18 8.39 -13.98
CA ASP A 79 7.40 7.58 -12.78
C ASP A 79 6.32 7.78 -11.70
N LYS A 80 5.24 8.51 -11.99
CA LYS A 80 4.17 8.80 -11.02
C LYS A 80 2.87 8.10 -11.36
N LEU A 81 2.14 7.73 -10.33
CA LEU A 81 0.73 7.36 -10.39
C LEU A 81 -0.08 8.54 -9.91
N ILE A 82 -1.04 8.98 -10.72
CA ILE A 82 -2.04 9.95 -10.31
C ILE A 82 -3.35 9.21 -10.05
N ILE A 83 -3.86 9.32 -8.84
CA ILE A 83 -5.01 8.58 -8.34
C ILE A 83 -6.11 9.57 -7.97
N SER A 84 -7.28 9.44 -8.57
CA SER A 84 -8.47 10.24 -8.25
C SER A 84 -9.47 9.41 -7.44
N TYR A 85 -10.38 10.08 -6.72
CA TYR A 85 -11.30 9.43 -5.78
C TYR A 85 -12.76 9.75 -6.08
N GLU A 86 -13.65 8.86 -5.64
CA GLU A 86 -15.09 9.08 -5.75
C GLU A 86 -15.56 10.25 -4.89
N LEU A 87 -16.47 11.07 -5.41
CA LEU A 87 -17.21 12.12 -4.67
C LEU A 87 -16.38 13.27 -4.08
N ILE A 88 -15.06 13.27 -4.23
CA ILE A 88 -14.17 14.32 -3.70
C ILE A 88 -13.21 14.85 -4.76
N PRO A 89 -12.89 16.15 -4.76
CA PRO A 89 -12.05 16.80 -5.77
C PRO A 89 -10.55 16.68 -5.46
N TRP A 90 -10.10 15.49 -5.04
CA TRP A 90 -8.71 15.24 -4.67
C TRP A 90 -8.06 14.24 -5.62
N GLU A 91 -6.81 14.54 -5.99
CA GLU A 91 -5.89 13.60 -6.59
C GLU A 91 -4.69 13.39 -5.69
N ALA A 92 -4.25 12.15 -5.55
CA ALA A 92 -2.98 11.82 -4.91
C ALA A 92 -1.92 11.55 -5.98
N THR A 93 -0.72 12.08 -5.75
CA THR A 93 0.47 11.81 -6.55
C THR A 93 1.35 10.82 -5.80
N VAL A 94 1.53 9.64 -6.37
CA VAL A 94 2.38 8.58 -5.79
C VAL A 94 3.53 8.31 -6.75
N SER A 95 4.75 8.64 -6.35
CA SER A 95 5.95 8.29 -7.10
C SER A 95 6.23 6.80 -7.00
N VAL A 96 6.68 6.22 -8.11
CA VAL A 96 6.94 4.79 -8.27
C VAL A 96 8.39 4.57 -8.70
N LYS A 97 9.18 3.99 -7.79
CA LYS A 97 10.53 3.51 -8.09
C LYS A 97 10.48 2.02 -8.37
N ILE A 98 10.67 1.64 -9.63
CA ILE A 98 10.76 0.23 -10.03
C ILE A 98 12.21 -0.23 -9.88
N ALA A 99 12.50 -0.97 -8.81
CA ALA A 99 13.79 -1.63 -8.59
C ALA A 99 13.78 -3.07 -9.12
N ALA A 100 14.94 -3.73 -9.14
CA ALA A 100 15.06 -5.10 -9.65
C ALA A 100 14.25 -6.13 -8.84
N ASP A 101 14.20 -5.94 -7.51
CA ASP A 101 13.63 -6.91 -6.57
C ASP A 101 12.37 -6.41 -5.83
N TYR A 102 12.07 -5.11 -5.92
CA TYR A 102 10.87 -4.49 -5.31
C TYR A 102 10.35 -3.34 -6.17
N ILE A 103 9.14 -2.88 -5.86
CA ILE A 103 8.58 -1.63 -6.40
C ILE A 103 8.22 -0.76 -5.21
N ALA A 104 8.81 0.42 -5.10
CA ALA A 104 8.49 1.36 -4.03
C ALA A 104 7.49 2.42 -4.50
N PHE A 105 6.60 2.79 -3.58
CA PHE A 105 5.54 3.76 -3.74
C PHE A 105 5.73 4.84 -2.69
N THR A 106 5.92 6.08 -3.13
CA THR A 106 6.08 7.25 -2.24
C THR A 106 4.92 8.20 -2.48
N LEU A 107 4.08 8.42 -1.47
CA LEU A 107 3.03 9.43 -1.52
C LEU A 107 3.68 10.82 -1.48
N GLU A 108 3.67 11.56 -2.59
CA GLU A 108 4.34 12.86 -2.70
C GLU A 108 3.45 14.03 -2.30
N ALA A 109 2.21 14.04 -2.80
CA ALA A 109 1.33 15.20 -2.68
C ALA A 109 -0.14 14.83 -2.87
N PHE A 110 -1.00 15.73 -2.37
CA PHE A 110 -2.41 15.79 -2.70
C PHE A 110 -2.67 17.08 -3.47
N ASN A 111 -3.38 16.96 -4.59
CA ASN A 111 -3.72 18.07 -5.46
C ASN A 111 -5.22 18.21 -5.53
N LEU A 112 -5.70 19.43 -5.33
CA LEU A 112 -7.10 19.77 -5.49
C LEU A 112 -7.41 19.93 -6.99
N THR A 113 -8.41 19.21 -7.50
CA THR A 113 -8.80 19.27 -8.92
C THR A 113 -9.78 20.38 -9.23
N GLU A 114 -10.60 20.75 -8.25
CA GLU A 114 -11.58 21.83 -8.32
C GLU A 114 -11.83 22.39 -6.91
N ASP A 115 -12.25 23.65 -6.82
CA ASP A 115 -12.52 24.30 -5.54
C ASP A 115 -13.55 23.51 -4.73
N TYR A 116 -13.21 23.19 -3.48
CA TYR A 116 -14.12 22.51 -2.56
C TYR A 116 -15.35 23.38 -2.22
N GLY A 117 -15.27 24.70 -2.45
CA GLY A 117 -16.38 25.64 -2.31
C GLY A 117 -16.79 25.93 -0.86
N ILE A 118 -15.99 25.46 0.11
CA ILE A 118 -16.17 25.70 1.55
C ILE A 118 -14.82 25.94 2.21
N ALA A 119 -14.79 26.83 3.20
CA ALA A 119 -13.58 27.07 3.98
C ALA A 119 -13.25 25.85 4.87
N MET A 120 -12.08 25.26 4.67
CA MET A 120 -11.53 24.18 5.50
C MET A 120 -10.00 24.18 5.48
N THR A 121 -9.39 23.39 6.37
CA THR A 121 -7.96 23.08 6.29
C THR A 121 -7.74 22.01 5.23
N GLU A 122 -6.87 22.29 4.27
CA GLU A 122 -6.53 21.38 3.18
C GLU A 122 -5.15 20.72 3.37
N PRO A 123 -4.99 19.46 2.93
CA PRO A 123 -6.05 18.53 2.55
C PRO A 123 -6.81 18.04 3.80
N PRO A 124 -8.14 17.86 3.75
CA PRO A 124 -8.94 17.39 4.89
C PRO A 124 -8.86 15.86 5.05
N ILE A 125 -7.66 15.29 4.90
CA ILE A 125 -7.42 13.86 4.82
C ILE A 125 -6.76 13.43 6.11
N SER A 126 -7.45 12.57 6.86
CA SER A 126 -6.92 12.00 8.10
C SER A 126 -6.05 10.76 7.87
N GLU A 127 -6.32 10.01 6.81
CA GLU A 127 -5.65 8.75 6.51
C GLU A 127 -5.74 8.48 5.01
N MET A 128 -4.69 7.91 4.44
CA MET A 128 -4.68 7.44 3.06
C MET A 128 -3.98 6.09 2.98
N TRP A 129 -4.62 5.11 2.33
CA TRP A 129 -3.96 3.91 1.85
C TRP A 129 -3.64 4.10 0.37
N PHE A 130 -2.37 4.27 0.03
CA PHE A 130 -1.93 4.51 -1.36
C PHE A 130 -1.65 3.22 -2.13
N LEU A 131 -1.59 2.09 -1.43
CA LEU A 131 -1.48 0.76 -2.02
C LEU A 131 -2.36 -0.22 -1.24
N ARG A 132 -3.29 -0.89 -1.92
CA ARG A 132 -4.16 -1.93 -1.36
C ARG A 132 -4.26 -3.09 -2.34
N LEU A 133 -3.79 -4.27 -1.93
CA LEU A 133 -3.67 -5.42 -2.81
C LEU A 133 -4.41 -6.63 -2.20
N PRO A 134 -5.46 -7.15 -2.85
CA PRO A 134 -6.20 -8.30 -2.34
C PRO A 134 -5.46 -9.60 -2.64
N ILE A 135 -4.46 -9.91 -1.83
CA ILE A 135 -3.64 -11.11 -2.00
C ILE A 135 -4.47 -12.33 -1.63
N ARG A 136 -4.63 -13.28 -2.57
CA ARG A 136 -5.36 -14.53 -2.30
C ARG A 136 -4.70 -15.28 -1.15
N ASP A 137 -5.47 -16.11 -0.47
CA ASP A 137 -4.89 -16.99 0.53
C ASP A 137 -3.88 -17.96 -0.13
N LEU A 138 -2.68 -18.03 0.46
CA LEU A 138 -1.59 -18.92 0.07
C LEU A 138 -1.28 -19.97 1.15
N GLY A 139 -2.05 -20.00 2.26
CA GLY A 139 -1.89 -20.94 3.36
C GLY A 139 -1.12 -20.39 4.55
N HIS A 140 -0.34 -19.32 4.39
CA HIS A 140 0.38 -18.67 5.48
C HIS A 140 0.29 -17.15 5.43
N TRP A 141 0.15 -16.54 6.60
CA TRP A 141 0.14 -15.10 6.80
C TRP A 141 0.99 -14.74 8.02
N GLY A 142 1.72 -13.62 7.90
CA GLY A 142 2.63 -13.11 8.91
C GLY A 142 2.33 -11.64 9.15
N ASP A 143 1.56 -11.38 10.20
CA ASP A 143 1.09 -10.04 10.58
C ASP A 143 2.25 -9.05 10.75
N TRP A 144 3.28 -9.44 11.50
CA TRP A 144 4.43 -8.62 11.83
C TRP A 144 5.25 -8.11 10.64
N LEU A 145 5.25 -8.86 9.54
CA LEU A 145 5.94 -8.46 8.32
C LEU A 145 4.96 -8.02 7.24
N ASN A 146 3.64 -8.11 7.45
CA ASN A 146 2.62 -7.87 6.43
C ASN A 146 2.89 -8.68 5.15
N VAL A 147 2.92 -10.01 5.30
CA VAL A 147 3.31 -10.95 4.24
C VAL A 147 2.38 -12.15 4.17
N ILE A 148 2.13 -12.63 2.95
CA ILE A 148 1.41 -13.87 2.65
C ILE A 148 2.32 -14.74 1.77
N TRP A 149 2.40 -16.05 2.05
CA TRP A 149 3.25 -16.95 1.28
C TRP A 149 2.72 -18.39 1.22
N ASN A 150 3.21 -19.14 0.23
CA ASN A 150 3.18 -20.60 0.20
C ASN A 150 4.62 -21.13 0.05
N ASP A 151 4.80 -22.39 -0.33
CA ASP A 151 6.12 -22.99 -0.53
C ASP A 151 6.93 -22.38 -1.68
N GLU A 152 6.28 -21.69 -2.62
CA GLU A 152 6.90 -21.16 -3.85
C GLU A 152 7.11 -19.65 -3.79
N VAL A 153 6.07 -18.88 -3.44
CA VAL A 153 6.03 -17.42 -3.56
C VAL A 153 5.67 -16.77 -2.23
N ALA A 154 6.28 -15.62 -1.97
CA ALA A 154 5.91 -14.70 -0.90
C ALA A 154 5.58 -13.31 -1.48
N VAL A 155 4.52 -12.69 -0.96
CA VAL A 155 4.06 -11.34 -1.30
C VAL A 155 4.04 -10.50 -0.04
N ASN A 156 4.78 -9.40 -0.05
CA ASN A 156 5.00 -8.56 1.10
C ASN A 156 4.80 -7.07 0.75
N VAL A 157 4.08 -6.35 1.61
CA VAL A 157 3.95 -4.90 1.56
C VAL A 157 4.62 -4.31 2.80
N LEU A 158 5.80 -3.74 2.62
CA LEU A 158 6.68 -3.30 3.69
C LEU A 158 6.66 -1.77 3.81
N ALA A 159 6.44 -1.25 5.02
CA ALA A 159 6.71 0.16 5.33
C ALA A 159 8.21 0.44 5.17
N ALA A 160 8.57 1.38 4.31
CA ALA A 160 9.96 1.72 3.99
C ALA A 160 10.49 2.90 4.82
N GLU A 161 9.71 3.38 5.79
CA GLU A 161 10.10 4.39 6.76
C GLU A 161 9.22 4.32 8.03
N PRO A 162 9.63 4.91 9.17
CA PRO A 162 8.86 4.85 10.43
C PRO A 162 7.48 5.50 10.39
N CYS A 163 7.24 6.39 9.43
CA CYS A 163 5.98 7.12 9.29
C CYS A 163 4.98 6.45 8.33
N ALA A 164 5.38 5.34 7.70
CA ALA A 164 4.51 4.58 6.81
C ALA A 164 3.73 3.52 7.58
N ASN A 165 2.42 3.48 7.35
CA ASN A 165 1.59 2.39 7.84
C ASN A 165 1.71 1.21 6.88
N ALA A 166 1.87 0.00 7.42
CA ALA A 166 1.71 -1.26 6.71
C ALA A 166 0.81 -2.15 7.56
N ASP A 167 -0.32 -2.58 6.98
CA ASP A 167 -1.35 -3.32 7.69
C ASP A 167 -2.07 -4.28 6.73
N SER A 168 -3.02 -5.04 7.26
CA SER A 168 -3.81 -6.00 6.51
C SER A 168 -5.28 -6.08 6.94
N GLU A 169 -6.18 -6.25 5.97
CA GLU A 169 -7.61 -6.47 6.23
C GLU A 169 -8.04 -7.85 5.74
N GLU A 170 -8.73 -8.61 6.60
CA GLU A 170 -9.22 -9.94 6.25
C GLU A 170 -10.38 -9.88 5.26
N GLY A 171 -10.33 -10.76 4.25
CA GLY A 171 -11.41 -10.99 3.31
C GLY A 171 -11.70 -12.49 3.15
N GLU A 172 -12.84 -12.81 2.56
CA GLU A 172 -13.21 -14.20 2.29
C GLU A 172 -12.31 -14.80 1.19
N GLY A 173 -11.33 -15.61 1.61
CA GLY A 173 -10.37 -16.29 0.72
C GLY A 173 -9.18 -15.41 0.28
N TYR A 174 -8.99 -14.25 0.90
CA TYR A 174 -7.90 -13.32 0.61
C TYR A 174 -7.65 -12.40 1.80
N ARG A 175 -6.56 -11.64 1.76
CA ARG A 175 -6.29 -10.55 2.69
C ARG A 175 -5.76 -9.35 1.92
N ILE A 176 -6.26 -8.17 2.24
CA ILE A 176 -5.82 -6.93 1.61
C ILE A 176 -4.54 -6.51 2.33
N LEU A 177 -3.37 -6.71 1.70
CA LEU A 177 -2.14 -6.10 2.19
C LEU A 177 -2.13 -4.64 1.75
N GLN A 178 -1.91 -3.73 2.69
CA GLN A 178 -2.03 -2.30 2.42
C GLN A 178 -0.91 -1.47 3.05
N ALA A 179 -0.58 -0.38 2.36
CA ALA A 179 0.35 0.63 2.82
C ALA A 179 -0.23 2.04 2.68
N GLY A 180 0.06 2.87 3.67
CA GLY A 180 -0.63 4.13 3.85
C GLY A 180 0.09 5.12 4.77
N SER A 181 -0.65 6.16 5.13
CA SER A 181 -0.21 7.30 5.95
C SER A 181 -1.36 7.79 6.84
N ASP A 182 -1.01 8.48 7.93
CA ASP A 182 -1.95 9.09 8.88
C ASP A 182 -1.52 10.54 9.16
N GLU A 183 -2.49 11.47 9.16
CA GLU A 183 -2.25 12.91 9.35
C GLU A 183 -1.51 13.24 10.64
N LYS A 184 -1.72 12.45 11.70
CA LYS A 184 -1.15 12.69 13.03
C LYS A 184 0.33 12.35 13.10
N VAL A 185 0.83 11.58 12.15
CA VAL A 185 2.25 11.20 12.04
C VAL A 185 2.89 11.98 10.91
N LYS A 186 2.46 11.71 9.68
CA LYS A 186 2.96 12.32 8.44
C LYS A 186 2.06 11.88 7.30
N LEU A 187 1.42 12.84 6.62
CA LEU A 187 0.49 12.51 5.55
C LEU A 187 1.19 12.34 4.19
N ALA A 188 2.21 13.14 3.88
CA ALA A 188 2.93 13.10 2.59
C ALA A 188 4.44 12.91 2.80
N GLY A 189 5.12 12.47 1.74
CA GLY A 189 6.50 11.99 1.79
C GLY A 189 6.62 10.66 2.52
N VAL A 190 5.63 9.77 2.37
CA VAL A 190 5.56 8.46 3.05
C VAL A 190 5.78 7.33 2.03
N THR A 191 6.63 6.37 2.37
CA THR A 191 7.12 5.34 1.43
C THR A 191 6.83 3.92 1.88
N ALA A 192 6.41 3.07 0.96
CA ALA A 192 6.31 1.63 1.15
C ALA A 192 6.83 0.85 -0.07
N ALA A 193 7.24 -0.39 0.14
CA ALA A 193 7.77 -1.29 -0.89
C ALA A 193 6.88 -2.52 -1.05
N LEU A 194 6.56 -2.85 -2.30
CA LEU A 194 5.97 -4.12 -2.70
C LEU A 194 7.09 -5.09 -3.09
N ILE A 195 7.11 -6.24 -2.43
CA ILE A 195 7.99 -7.36 -2.74
C ILE A 195 7.12 -8.55 -3.15
N THR A 196 7.50 -9.22 -4.22
CA THR A 196 6.91 -10.49 -4.65
C THR A 196 8.05 -11.32 -5.21
N CYS A 197 8.41 -12.39 -4.52
CA CYS A 197 9.60 -13.17 -4.82
C CYS A 197 9.42 -14.63 -4.42
N ALA A 198 10.43 -15.46 -4.72
CA ALA A 198 10.47 -16.81 -4.17
C ALA A 198 10.48 -16.77 -2.64
N LYS A 199 9.78 -17.70 -1.98
CA LYS A 199 9.60 -17.68 -0.52
C LYS A 199 10.91 -17.69 0.26
N ASN A 200 11.91 -18.41 -0.22
CA ASN A 200 13.24 -18.49 0.41
C ASN A 200 14.09 -17.22 0.24
N GLU A 201 13.75 -16.34 -0.70
CA GLU A 201 14.47 -15.08 -0.96
C GLU A 201 13.88 -13.88 -0.23
N LEU A 202 12.69 -14.01 0.41
CA LEU A 202 11.95 -12.88 0.97
C LEU A 202 12.80 -12.01 1.90
N LEU A 203 13.49 -12.63 2.86
CA LEU A 203 14.31 -11.89 3.81
C LEU A 203 15.49 -11.20 3.12
N ASP A 204 16.07 -11.79 2.07
CA ASP A 204 17.12 -11.12 1.31
C ASP A 204 16.59 -9.89 0.58
N LYS A 205 15.35 -9.94 0.07
CA LYS A 205 14.73 -8.80 -0.60
C LYS A 205 14.35 -7.70 0.38
N ILE A 206 13.89 -8.07 1.57
CA ILE A 206 13.63 -7.11 2.66
C ILE A 206 14.94 -6.41 3.06
N ALA A 207 16.05 -7.14 3.19
CA ALA A 207 17.34 -6.55 3.54
C ALA A 207 17.80 -5.49 2.53
N ILE A 208 17.54 -5.72 1.22
CA ILE A 208 17.82 -4.72 0.18
C ILE A 208 16.98 -3.45 0.40
N VAL A 209 15.68 -3.58 0.72
CA VAL A 209 14.84 -2.41 1.04
C VAL A 209 15.31 -1.72 2.31
N GLU A 210 15.72 -2.48 3.34
CA GLU A 210 16.29 -1.92 4.56
C GLU A 210 17.53 -1.06 4.27
N GLU A 211 18.44 -1.52 3.42
CA GLU A 211 19.64 -0.77 3.01
C GLU A 211 19.29 0.45 2.15
N ASP A 212 18.46 0.27 1.11
CA ASP A 212 18.09 1.33 0.15
C ASP A 212 17.38 2.52 0.81
N TYR A 213 16.64 2.28 1.90
CA TYR A 213 15.87 3.30 2.63
C TYR A 213 16.44 3.63 4.01
N GLY A 214 17.61 3.07 4.37
CA GLY A 214 18.27 3.33 5.66
C GLY A 214 17.44 2.89 6.87
N MET A 215 16.66 1.81 6.73
CA MET A 215 15.89 1.23 7.82
C MET A 215 16.80 0.44 8.77
N PRO A 216 16.35 0.16 10.01
CA PRO A 216 17.03 -0.78 10.88
C PRO A 216 17.20 -2.15 10.20
N HIS A 217 18.35 -2.79 10.40
CA HIS A 217 18.68 -4.10 9.81
C HIS A 217 17.94 -5.25 10.51
N GLY A 218 16.62 -5.27 10.36
CA GLY A 218 15.73 -6.27 10.96
C GLY A 218 15.99 -7.68 10.44
N VAL A 219 16.42 -7.84 9.19
CA VAL A 219 16.79 -9.15 8.64
C VAL A 219 18.09 -9.65 9.26
N ALA A 220 19.10 -8.79 9.41
CA ALA A 220 20.36 -9.15 10.05
C ALA A 220 20.13 -9.58 11.51
N SER A 221 19.27 -8.86 12.23
CA SER A 221 18.88 -9.20 13.60
C SER A 221 18.21 -10.58 13.69
N ARG A 222 17.28 -10.90 12.78
CA ARG A 222 16.58 -12.21 12.73
C ARG A 222 17.49 -13.38 12.38
N ARG A 223 18.59 -13.12 11.68
CA ARG A 223 19.60 -14.13 11.32
C ARG A 223 20.71 -14.28 12.36
N HIS A 224 20.74 -13.41 13.36
CA HIS A 224 21.81 -13.40 14.35
C HIS A 224 21.67 -14.58 15.32
N ASP A 225 22.79 -15.22 15.68
CA ASP A 225 22.81 -16.42 16.55
C ASP A 225 22.17 -16.17 17.93
N LEU A 226 22.23 -14.92 18.39
CA LEU A 226 21.64 -14.47 19.66
C LEU A 226 20.19 -13.98 19.55
N TYR A 227 19.51 -14.15 18.41
CA TYR A 227 18.13 -13.70 18.24
C TYR A 227 17.20 -14.29 19.32
N ASN A 228 17.38 -15.57 19.63
CA ASN A 228 16.63 -16.29 20.68
C ASN A 228 17.20 -16.08 22.10
N ALA A 229 18.24 -15.26 22.27
CA ALA A 229 18.87 -14.99 23.57
C ALA A 229 18.24 -13.79 24.31
N SER A 230 17.21 -13.18 23.74
CA SER A 230 16.46 -12.09 24.38
C SER A 230 15.66 -12.61 25.58
N TYR A 231 15.68 -11.87 26.69
CA TYR A 231 14.83 -12.13 27.86
C TYR A 231 13.32 -12.10 27.53
N TYR A 232 12.95 -11.47 26.41
CA TYR A 232 11.58 -11.44 25.88
C TYR A 232 11.22 -12.65 25.02
N TRP A 233 12.18 -13.52 24.70
CA TRP A 233 11.91 -14.75 23.95
C TRP A 233 11.36 -15.81 24.90
N THR A 234 10.04 -15.83 25.09
CA THR A 234 9.38 -16.84 25.93
C THR A 234 9.31 -18.16 25.17
N TYR A 235 9.99 -19.18 25.69
CA TYR A 235 9.77 -20.57 25.28
C TYR A 235 8.34 -20.97 25.67
N THR A 236 7.55 -21.43 24.69
CA THR A 236 6.34 -22.23 24.92
C THR A 236 6.45 -23.51 24.13
#